data_AF-A0A7V3BSZ3-F1
#
_entry.id   AF-A0A7V3BSZ3-F1
#
_cell.length_a   1.000
_cell.length_b   1.000
_cell.length_c   1.000
_cell.angle_alpha   90.00
_cell.angle_beta   90.00
_cell.angle_gamma   90.00
#
_symmetry.space_group_name_H-M   'P 1'
#
loop_
_entity.id
_entity.type
_entity.pdbx_description
1 polymer ?
#
loop_
_entity_poly.entity_id
_entity_poly.type
_entity_poly.pdbx_seq_one_letter_code
_entity_poly.pdbx_strand_id
1 'polypeptide(L)'
;MGEHIPWAVETSRDGERWRFFGKGWTLPGEPLLLHAVPRLVRYKRADEDGATWSQPLERDGDEPMTLLRLEEGVREDLWPAPEHVGLPVLLPGGETGRLVAFEHARDGSSWRYTLEFRGARES
;
A
#
# COMPACT_ATOMS: atom_id res chain seq x y z
N MET A 1 -4.67 7.28 -20.20
CA MET A 1 -4.80 7.03 -18.75
C MET A 1 -4.98 5.53 -18.63
N GLY A 2 -3.97 4.81 -18.11
CA GLY A 2 -4.04 3.35 -18.04
C GLY A 2 -5.20 2.91 -17.15
N GLU A 3 -5.73 1.72 -17.41
CA GLU A 3 -6.76 1.14 -16.56
C GLU A 3 -6.16 0.85 -15.18
N HIS A 4 -6.79 1.38 -14.13
CA HIS A 4 -6.35 1.15 -12.76
C HIS A 4 -6.84 -0.21 -12.29
N ILE A 5 -5.93 -0.98 -11.70
CA ILE A 5 -6.22 -2.27 -11.09
C ILE A 5 -6.62 -2.04 -9.63
N PRO A 6 -7.80 -2.52 -9.20
CA PRO A 6 -8.20 -2.45 -7.82
C PRO A 6 -7.72 -3.66 -6.99
N TRP A 7 -7.21 -3.39 -5.80
CA TRP A 7 -6.72 -4.38 -4.85
C TRP A 7 -7.44 -4.27 -3.52
N ALA A 8 -7.95 -5.36 -2.98
CA ALA A 8 -8.40 -5.43 -1.59
C ALA A 8 -7.23 -5.84 -0.71
N VAL A 9 -7.04 -5.16 0.42
CA VAL A 9 -5.96 -5.44 1.38
C VAL A 9 -6.54 -5.77 2.74
N GLU A 10 -6.02 -6.82 3.36
CA GLU A 10 -6.27 -7.18 4.75
C GLU A 10 -4.98 -7.25 5.55
N THR A 11 -5.08 -6.95 6.83
CA THR A 11 -3.96 -7.02 7.76
C THR A 11 -4.31 -7.81 9.01
N SER A 12 -3.30 -8.37 9.65
CA SER A 12 -3.45 -9.10 10.89
C SER A 12 -2.23 -8.89 11.80
N ARG A 13 -2.44 -9.04 13.11
CA ARG A 13 -1.36 -9.07 14.12
C ARG A 13 -0.95 -10.50 14.50
N ASP A 14 -1.88 -11.44 14.39
CA ASP A 14 -1.77 -12.81 14.91
C ASP A 14 -1.89 -13.90 13.83
N GLY A 15 -2.43 -13.56 12.65
CA GLY A 15 -2.67 -14.50 11.55
C GLY A 15 -4.03 -15.20 11.64
N GLU A 16 -4.74 -15.06 12.75
CA GLU A 16 -6.05 -15.66 13.00
C GLU A 16 -7.17 -14.67 12.64
N ARG A 17 -7.01 -13.40 13.03
CA ARG A 17 -8.00 -12.34 12.82
C ARG A 17 -7.51 -11.38 11.76
N TRP A 18 -8.18 -11.40 10.62
CA TRP A 18 -7.92 -10.51 9.50
C TRP A 18 -8.91 -9.35 9.52
N ARG A 19 -8.38 -8.13 9.31
CA ARG A 19 -9.18 -6.91 9.23
C ARG A 19 -8.97 -6.27 7.87
N PHE A 20 -10.07 -5.84 7.28
CA PHE A 20 -10.03 -5.03 6.08
C PHE A 20 -9.26 -3.74 6.35
N PHE A 21 -8.21 -3.51 5.56
CA PHE A 21 -7.37 -2.33 5.67
C PHE A 21 -7.85 -1.23 4.73
N GLY A 22 -8.17 -1.61 3.48
CA GLY A 22 -8.59 -0.69 2.45
C GLY A 22 -8.62 -1.32 1.06
N LYS A 23 -9.09 -0.54 0.10
CA LYS A 23 -9.00 -0.83 -1.33
C LYS A 23 -7.97 0.12 -1.95
N GLY A 24 -6.96 -0.45 -2.60
CA GLY A 24 -5.90 0.29 -3.30
C GLY A 24 -6.11 0.26 -4.81
N TRP A 25 -5.56 1.22 -5.54
CA TRP A 25 -5.53 1.23 -6.99
C TRP A 25 -4.12 1.45 -7.51
N THR A 26 -3.69 0.60 -8.45
CA THR A 26 -2.37 0.69 -9.08
C THR A 26 -2.52 0.71 -10.60
N LEU A 27 -1.52 1.20 -11.32
CA LEU A 27 -1.33 0.82 -12.72
C LEU A 27 -0.79 -0.62 -12.81
N PRO A 28 -0.89 -1.29 -13.98
CA PRO A 28 -0.22 -2.57 -14.21
C PRO A 28 1.29 -2.48 -13.94
N GLY A 29 1.85 -3.46 -13.21
CA GLY A 29 3.26 -3.48 -12.79
C GLY A 29 3.65 -2.45 -11.72
N GLU A 30 2.73 -1.58 -11.27
CA GLU A 30 3.03 -0.56 -10.26
C GLU A 30 2.88 -1.17 -8.84
N PRO A 31 3.88 -1.02 -7.95
CA PRO A 31 3.76 -1.47 -6.57
C PRO A 31 2.82 -0.56 -5.77
N LEU A 32 2.35 -1.05 -4.61
CA LEU A 32 1.47 -0.31 -3.71
C LEU A 32 2.19 0.00 -2.40
N LEU A 33 2.27 1.28 -2.03
CA LEU A 33 2.72 1.71 -0.71
C LEU A 33 1.56 1.70 0.28
N LEU A 34 1.83 1.31 1.51
CA LEU A 34 0.85 1.29 2.61
C LEU A 34 1.44 2.00 3.81
N HIS A 35 0.60 2.71 4.56
CA HIS A 35 1.00 3.38 5.79
C HIS A 35 0.68 2.54 7.03
N ALA A 36 1.66 2.38 7.93
CA ALA A 36 1.48 1.80 9.27
C ALA A 36 0.84 0.39 9.28
N VAL A 37 1.33 -0.49 8.40
CA VAL A 37 0.83 -1.86 8.28
C VAL A 37 1.21 -2.70 9.51
N PRO A 38 0.27 -3.47 10.09
CA PRO A 38 0.57 -4.47 11.11
C PRO A 38 1.56 -5.57 10.66
N ARG A 39 1.77 -6.55 11.54
CA ARG A 39 2.70 -7.66 11.33
C ARG A 39 2.45 -8.41 10.01
N LEU A 40 1.20 -8.73 9.71
CA LEU A 40 0.84 -9.51 8.53
C LEU A 40 -0.02 -8.68 7.59
N VAL A 41 0.23 -8.86 6.30
CA VAL A 41 -0.57 -8.27 5.23
C VAL A 41 -0.83 -9.30 4.13
N ARG A 42 -2.02 -9.26 3.55
CA ARG A 42 -2.37 -10.02 2.35
C ARG A 42 -3.27 -9.18 1.46
N TYR A 43 -3.30 -9.52 0.18
CA TYR A 43 -4.07 -8.77 -0.80
C TYR A 43 -4.70 -9.69 -1.84
N LYS A 44 -5.67 -9.17 -2.58
CA LYS A 44 -6.24 -9.83 -3.76
C LYS A 44 -6.75 -8.82 -4.77
N ARG A 45 -6.91 -9.25 -6.01
CA ARG A 45 -7.65 -8.51 -7.04
C ARG A 45 -9.10 -8.31 -6.61
N ALA A 46 -9.61 -7.10 -6.76
CA ALA A 46 -10.95 -6.70 -6.32
C ALA A 46 -11.93 -6.45 -7.48
N ASP A 47 -11.48 -6.60 -8.71
CA ASP A 47 -12.25 -6.63 -9.96
C ASP A 47 -12.51 -8.06 -10.47
N GLU A 48 -11.86 -9.05 -9.87
CA GLU A 48 -11.97 -10.45 -10.25
C GLU A 48 -12.82 -11.23 -9.24
N ASP A 49 -13.98 -11.69 -9.68
CA ASP A 49 -14.83 -12.57 -8.88
C ASP A 49 -14.11 -13.90 -8.60
N GLY A 50 -14.11 -14.31 -7.34
CA GLY A 50 -13.41 -15.53 -6.90
C GLY A 50 -11.89 -15.38 -6.73
N ALA A 51 -11.31 -14.19 -6.87
CA ALA A 51 -9.90 -13.95 -6.61
C ALA A 51 -9.48 -14.41 -5.20
N THR A 52 -8.39 -15.16 -5.13
CA THR A 52 -7.82 -15.68 -3.89
C THR A 52 -6.93 -14.66 -3.22
N TRP A 53 -6.96 -14.62 -1.88
CA TRP A 53 -5.96 -13.89 -1.12
C TRP A 53 -4.56 -14.43 -1.38
N SER A 54 -3.58 -13.54 -1.49
CA SER A 54 -2.16 -13.88 -1.48
C SER A 54 -1.79 -14.64 -0.20
N GLN A 55 -0.62 -15.27 -0.22
CA GLN A 55 -0.03 -15.71 1.05
C GLN A 55 0.19 -14.50 1.97
N PRO A 56 0.04 -14.66 3.30
CA PRO A 56 0.42 -13.65 4.27
C PRO A 56 1.89 -13.27 4.12
N LEU A 57 2.16 -11.97 4.02
CA LEU A 57 3.51 -11.41 4.02
C LEU A 57 3.81 -10.85 5.41
N GLU A 58 4.91 -11.31 6.00
CA GLU A 58 5.37 -10.87 7.32
C GLU A 58 6.17 -9.57 7.21
N ARG A 59 6.03 -8.73 8.24
CA ARG A 59 6.84 -7.54 8.47
C ARG A 59 8.33 -7.87 8.48
N ASP A 60 9.12 -7.12 7.72
CA ASP A 60 10.56 -7.32 7.55
C ASP A 60 11.40 -6.14 8.08
N GLY A 61 10.78 -5.01 8.43
CA GLY A 61 11.43 -3.84 9.00
C GLY A 61 10.58 -3.05 10.00
N ASP A 62 11.17 -2.04 10.63
CA ASP A 62 10.51 -1.16 11.62
C ASP A 62 10.05 0.17 11.02
N GLU A 63 10.25 0.36 9.72
CA GLU A 63 9.92 1.55 8.96
C GLU A 63 8.39 1.80 8.89
N PRO A 64 7.97 3.07 8.69
CA PRO A 64 6.56 3.44 8.78
C PRO A 64 5.76 3.12 7.51
N MET A 65 6.42 2.81 6.40
CA MET A 65 5.80 2.50 5.11
C MET A 65 6.14 1.09 4.68
N THR A 66 5.19 0.45 4.02
CA THR A 66 5.34 -0.89 3.45
C THR A 66 5.12 -0.81 1.95
N LEU A 67 6.08 -1.26 1.15
CA LEU A 67 5.95 -1.42 -0.29
C LEU A 67 5.56 -2.87 -0.61
N LEU A 68 4.45 -3.04 -1.32
CA LEU A 68 4.02 -4.34 -1.85
C LEU A 68 4.30 -4.41 -3.35
N ARG A 69 5.16 -5.35 -3.75
CA ARG A 69 5.33 -5.76 -5.15
C ARG A 69 4.31 -6.85 -5.44
N LEU A 70 3.15 -6.43 -5.95
CA LEU A 70 1.92 -7.23 -5.99
C LEU A 70 2.01 -8.44 -6.93
N GLU A 71 2.78 -8.34 -8.02
CA GLU A 71 3.00 -9.46 -8.94
C GLU A 71 4.04 -10.46 -8.40
N GLU A 72 5.00 -9.98 -7.62
CA GLU A 72 6.09 -10.78 -7.08
C GLU A 72 5.74 -11.46 -5.74
N GLY A 73 4.69 -11.00 -5.05
CA GLY A 73 4.38 -11.52 -3.72
C GLY A 73 5.35 -11.03 -2.64
N VAL A 74 5.96 -9.86 -2.81
CA VAL A 74 7.01 -9.36 -1.92
C VAL A 74 6.53 -8.15 -1.13
N ARG A 75 6.95 -8.11 0.14
CA ARG A 75 6.83 -6.99 1.07
C ARG A 75 8.22 -6.43 1.34
N GLU A 76 8.31 -5.11 1.45
CA GLU A 76 9.49 -4.38 1.89
C GLU A 76 9.05 -3.22 2.79
N ASP A 77 9.41 -3.23 4.06
CA ASP A 77 9.22 -2.09 4.97
C ASP A 77 10.38 -1.09 4.78
N LEU A 78 10.07 0.16 4.43
CA LEU A 78 11.06 1.12 3.98
C LEU A 78 10.73 2.58 4.32
N TRP A 79 11.76 3.42 4.29
CA TRP A 79 11.63 4.87 4.17
C TRP A 79 11.54 5.22 2.68
N PRO A 80 10.44 5.82 2.18
CA PRO A 80 10.32 6.13 0.76
C PRO A 80 11.44 7.05 0.28
N ALA A 81 12.22 6.54 -0.67
CA ALA A 81 13.24 7.26 -1.41
C ALA A 81 12.66 7.92 -2.70
N PRO A 82 13.40 8.81 -3.39
CA PRO A 82 12.89 9.58 -4.53
C PRO A 82 12.25 8.76 -5.67
N GLU A 83 12.71 7.53 -5.90
CA GLU A 83 12.16 6.58 -6.86
C GLU A 83 10.72 6.14 -6.55
N HIS A 84 10.26 6.32 -5.32
CA HIS A 84 8.90 5.99 -4.90
C HIS A 84 7.90 7.13 -5.13
N VAL A 85 8.38 8.33 -5.50
CA VAL A 85 7.51 9.47 -5.82
C VAL A 85 6.61 9.10 -7.00
N GLY A 86 5.33 9.40 -6.86
CA GLY A 86 4.28 9.06 -7.81
C GLY A 86 3.56 7.75 -7.53
N LEU A 87 4.15 6.83 -6.73
CA LEU A 87 3.51 5.56 -6.40
C LEU A 87 2.21 5.76 -5.60
N PRO A 88 1.21 4.87 -5.78
CA PRO A 88 0.00 4.89 -4.99
C PRO A 88 0.28 4.51 -3.54
N VAL A 89 -0.31 5.26 -2.62
CA VAL A 89 -0.24 5.07 -1.17
C VAL A 89 -1.65 4.79 -0.66
N LEU A 90 -1.87 3.59 -0.15
CA LEU A 90 -3.10 3.19 0.52
C LEU A 90 -3.02 3.55 2.01
N LEU A 91 -3.94 4.43 2.43
CA LEU A 91 -4.11 4.81 3.82
C LEU A 91 -5.04 3.83 4.56
N PRO A 92 -4.86 3.65 5.87
CA PRO A 92 -5.84 2.96 6.70
C PRO A 92 -7.23 3.59 6.53
N GLY A 93 -8.24 2.78 6.19
CA GLY A 93 -9.59 3.26 5.90
C GLY A 93 -9.93 3.30 4.41
N GLY A 94 -8.93 3.17 3.52
CA GLY A 94 -9.16 2.84 2.10
C GLY A 94 -8.95 3.96 1.09
N GLU A 95 -8.48 5.14 1.50
CA GLU A 95 -8.14 6.20 0.56
C GLU A 95 -6.79 5.91 -0.11
N THR A 96 -6.71 6.10 -1.43
CA THR A 96 -5.46 5.96 -2.19
C THR A 96 -5.06 7.31 -2.79
N GLY A 97 -3.94 7.86 -2.33
CA GLY A 97 -3.29 9.04 -2.90
C GLY A 97 -2.01 8.66 -3.64
N ARG A 98 -1.41 9.57 -4.41
CA ARG A 98 -0.06 9.37 -4.95
C ARG A 98 0.97 10.09 -4.11
N LEU A 99 2.11 9.45 -3.84
CA LEU A 99 3.20 10.04 -3.06
C LEU A 99 3.80 11.24 -3.79
N VAL A 100 3.82 12.41 -3.17
CA VAL A 100 4.43 13.63 -3.74
C VAL A 100 5.82 13.85 -3.14
N ALA A 101 5.94 13.69 -1.83
CA ALA A 101 7.19 13.89 -1.11
C ALA A 101 7.18 13.06 0.17
N PHE A 102 8.36 12.63 0.60
CA PHE A 102 8.61 11.98 1.87
C PHE A 102 9.92 12.51 2.48
N GLU A 103 9.87 12.90 3.75
CA GLU A 103 11.00 13.40 4.51
C GLU A 103 10.99 12.76 5.90
N HIS A 104 12.16 12.39 6.42
CA HIS A 104 12.29 11.89 7.79
C HIS A 104 13.57 12.41 8.46
N ALA A 105 13.55 12.44 9.79
CA ALA A 105 14.75 12.72 10.56
C ALA A 105 15.78 11.60 10.36
N ARG A 106 17.08 11.95 10.42
CA ARG A 106 18.17 10.98 10.23
C ARG A 106 18.17 9.85 11.26
N ASP A 107 17.62 10.10 12.44
CA ASP A 107 17.46 9.14 13.52
C ASP A 107 16.14 8.35 13.46
N GLY A 108 15.31 8.58 12.43
CA GLY A 108 14.02 7.91 12.25
C GLY A 108 12.93 8.33 13.24
N SER A 109 13.18 9.33 14.09
CA SER A 109 12.25 9.73 15.17
C SER A 109 10.97 10.42 14.68
N SER A 110 11.01 10.99 13.49
CA SER A 110 9.88 11.73 12.92
C SER A 110 9.93 11.70 11.39
N TRP A 111 8.75 11.81 10.79
CA TRP A 111 8.59 11.86 9.35
C TRP A 111 7.39 12.70 8.93
N ARG A 112 7.43 13.15 7.69
CA ARG A 112 6.41 13.94 7.03
C ARG A 112 6.32 13.49 5.58
N TYR A 113 5.11 13.32 5.10
CA TYR A 113 4.88 12.98 3.70
C TYR A 113 3.66 13.72 3.18
N THR A 114 3.65 13.96 1.88
CA THR A 114 2.57 14.64 1.18
C THR A 114 1.99 13.68 0.15
N LEU A 115 0.67 13.56 0.15
CA LEU A 115 -0.07 12.79 -0.83
C LEU A 115 -0.92 13.73 -1.70
N GLU A 116 -1.04 13.38 -2.97
CA GLU A 116 -1.98 14.03 -3.89
C GLU A 116 -3.18 13.10 -4.13
N PHE A 117 -4.38 13.64 -3.97
CA PHE A 117 -5.64 12.98 -4.31
C PHE A 117 -6.24 13.70 -5.51
N ARG A 118 -6.60 12.94 -6.54
CA ARG A 118 -7.23 13.45 -7.76
C ARG A 118 -8.59 12.81 -7.93
N GLY A 119 -9.58 13.63 -8.25
CA GLY A 119 -10.93 13.19 -8.59
C GLY A 119 -11.47 14.03 -9.74
N ALA A 120 -12.39 13.45 -10.51
CA ALA A 120 -13.18 14.15 -11.51
C ALA A 120 -14.66 13.88 -11.23
N ARG A 121 -15.52 14.86 -11.47
CA ARG A 121 -16.97 14.65 -11.37
C ARG A 121 -17.41 13.82 -12.58
N GLU A 122 -18.14 12.74 -12.34
CA GLU A 122 -18.82 12.01 -13.40
C GLU A 122 -19.88 12.95 -14.02
N SER A 123 -19.83 13.13 -15.33
CA SER A 123 -20.77 13.95 -16.11
C SER A 123 -21.90 13.11 -16.66
#